data_AF-A0A1M3MZF7-F1
#
_entry.id   AF-A0A1M3MZF7-F1
#
_cell.length_a   1.000
_cell.length_b   1.000
_cell.length_c   1.000
_cell.angle_alpha   90.00
_cell.angle_beta   90.00
_cell.angle_gamma   90.00
#
_symmetry.space_group_name_H-M   'P 1'
#
loop_
_entity.id
_entity.type
_entity.pdbx_description
1 polymer ?
#
loop_
_entity_poly.entity_id
_entity_poly.type
_entity_poly.pdbx_seq_one_letter_code
_entity_poly.pdbx_strand_id
1 'polypeptide(L)'
;MSSARASRASQANHRYRGDGAQTMIDRASRNLLGLACAAGILATSSLAAANGRYPGADELLVAPNDPRTFVVHGSFGLFVSKDAGGKWQWVCDEVIEPTLAADSVSPSIAIFESGAIAVSTLAGVRTSTDGGCTFVSAPGTEGLRVRDIAKERGGTRAVAITAPADGSPAEVLETTDDGVSWHKLGVPLPLELIPQNIDLAKGHASRLYVSGTALFSYDEAGLVEAGIPANRVGVMYASDDSGQTWTRTLVPEAVSIASDVYISAVDPANPDIVYARSSFQVTPTSRDAVLLVSRDAAKTYEVAFRAPRAAMPGFALSADGSQVSLAVISGAESDGVWVAPRDTMRFEKRSPDVLACLKWHGDTMFACQNLYTPSCNPTCPYVIATSKNEARTWDPLLVSLSDVEGPLSCPSNTPYASTCALNWENNWKCKLEGCDAGVSGGDAGTPSAPPAAGGTDGCSCGVLGGKGTALSLGAIVSALGLTTLVARRRRGRSR
;
A
#
# COMPACT_ATOMS: atom_id res chain seq x y z
N MET A 1 17.32 3.56 99.81
CA MET A 1 18.24 2.96 98.83
C MET A 1 17.99 3.68 97.50
N SER A 2 18.56 4.86 97.32
CA SER A 2 19.87 5.17 96.72
C SER A 2 19.80 5.46 95.22
N SER A 3 20.25 6.68 94.91
CA SER A 3 20.81 7.26 93.69
C SER A 3 19.93 7.59 92.48
N ALA A 4 19.63 8.87 92.41
CA ALA A 4 19.67 9.69 91.19
C ALA A 4 21.09 9.83 90.63
N ARG A 5 21.24 10.14 89.33
CA ARG A 5 22.00 11.31 88.83
C ARG A 5 21.94 11.45 87.31
N ALA A 6 21.85 12.72 86.90
CA ALA A 6 21.98 13.24 85.53
C ALA A 6 23.42 13.76 85.27
N SER A 7 23.77 13.97 84.00
CA SER A 7 24.88 14.84 83.52
C SER A 7 24.72 15.03 81.99
N ARG A 8 24.29 16.21 81.48
CA ARG A 8 25.00 17.46 81.09
C ARG A 8 25.68 17.44 79.69
N ALA A 9 25.24 18.39 78.84
CA ALA A 9 25.97 19.51 78.15
C ALA A 9 27.35 19.23 77.46
N SER A 10 27.87 19.89 76.42
CA SER A 10 27.60 21.10 75.61
C SER A 10 28.65 21.22 74.48
N GLN A 11 28.40 22.05 73.44
CA GLN A 11 29.37 22.82 72.60
C GLN A 11 30.35 22.01 71.70
N ALA A 12 30.83 22.45 70.52
CA ALA A 12 31.25 23.78 70.09
C ALA A 12 31.30 23.95 68.53
N ASN A 13 31.43 25.21 68.12
CA ASN A 13 31.62 25.78 66.78
C ASN A 13 32.83 25.23 65.99
N HIS A 14 32.77 25.30 64.65
CA HIS A 14 33.80 25.97 63.84
C HIS A 14 33.29 26.34 62.43
N ARG A 15 33.42 27.63 62.08
CA ARG A 15 33.35 28.16 60.71
C ARG A 15 34.70 27.92 60.02
N TYR A 16 34.71 27.55 58.74
CA TYR A 16 35.64 28.09 57.75
C TYR A 16 35.08 27.97 56.32
N ARG A 17 35.18 29.06 55.56
CA ARG A 17 34.85 29.26 54.14
C ARG A 17 35.93 28.63 53.25
N GLY A 18 35.59 28.33 52.00
CA GLY A 18 36.55 28.42 50.89
C GLY A 18 36.33 27.43 49.74
N ASP A 19 35.87 27.95 48.61
CA ASP A 19 36.30 27.60 47.24
C ASP A 19 36.25 26.14 46.78
N GLY A 20 35.12 25.77 46.14
CA GLY A 20 35.03 24.53 45.35
C GLY A 20 33.85 24.43 44.38
N ALA A 21 32.98 25.43 44.31
CA ALA A 21 31.74 25.34 43.53
C ALA A 21 31.84 25.86 42.08
N GLN A 22 32.91 26.58 41.71
CA GLN A 22 33.01 27.22 40.39
C GLN A 22 33.63 26.35 39.29
N THR A 23 34.33 25.25 39.61
CA THR A 23 34.97 24.38 38.59
C THR A 23 34.12 23.17 38.17
N MET A 24 33.00 22.89 38.83
CA MET A 24 32.07 21.81 38.43
C MET A 24 30.96 22.25 37.46
N ILE A 25 30.68 23.55 37.37
CA ILE A 25 29.58 24.07 36.52
C ILE A 25 30.00 24.15 35.03
N ASP A 26 31.29 24.34 34.73
CA ASP A 26 31.78 24.45 33.34
C ASP A 26 31.98 23.11 32.62
N ARG A 27 32.03 21.98 33.34
CA ARG A 27 32.03 20.63 32.72
C ARG A 27 30.62 20.11 32.45
N ALA A 28 29.63 20.52 33.25
CA ALA A 28 28.24 20.12 33.05
C ALA A 28 27.59 20.84 31.86
N SER A 29 27.94 22.11 31.63
CA SER A 29 27.40 22.93 30.53
C SER A 29 27.90 22.50 29.14
N ARG A 30 29.12 21.97 29.02
CA ARG A 30 29.66 21.44 27.75
C ARG A 30 29.01 20.10 27.34
N ASN A 31 28.64 19.25 28.29
CA ASN A 31 27.97 17.98 27.98
C ASN A 31 26.49 18.15 27.62
N LEU A 32 25.82 19.18 28.15
CA LEU A 32 24.42 19.48 27.82
C LEU A 32 24.24 20.13 26.44
N LEU A 33 25.20 20.93 25.97
CA LEU A 33 25.19 21.46 24.59
C LEU A 33 25.51 20.39 23.55
N GLY A 34 26.38 19.42 23.86
CA GLY A 34 26.64 18.27 22.98
C GLY A 34 25.42 17.35 22.81
N LEU A 35 24.66 17.12 23.89
CA LEU A 35 23.41 16.35 23.85
C LEU A 35 22.28 17.07 23.13
N ALA A 36 22.20 18.41 23.24
CA ALA A 36 21.20 19.20 22.52
C ALA A 36 21.46 19.26 21.00
N CYS A 37 22.72 19.35 20.56
CA CYS A 37 23.07 19.27 19.14
C CYS A 37 22.91 17.85 18.57
N ALA A 38 23.21 16.80 19.34
CA ALA A 38 22.96 15.42 18.92
C ALA A 38 21.46 15.11 18.83
N ALA A 39 20.63 15.63 19.75
CA ALA A 39 19.17 15.52 19.67
C ALA A 39 18.57 16.35 18.51
N GLY A 40 19.18 17.50 18.17
CA GLY A 40 18.78 18.31 17.02
C GLY A 40 19.10 17.66 15.67
N ILE A 41 20.22 16.93 15.57
CA ILE A 41 20.62 16.19 14.34
C ILE A 41 19.81 14.89 14.18
N LEU A 42 19.38 14.27 15.28
CA LEU A 42 18.44 13.14 15.27
C LEU A 42 16.98 13.55 15.03
N ALA A 43 16.65 14.85 15.15
CA ALA A 43 15.30 15.37 14.94
C ALA A 43 15.09 16.08 13.59
N THR A 44 16.14 16.25 12.77
CA THR A 44 16.04 16.78 11.40
C THR A 44 16.38 15.76 10.32
N SER A 45 16.57 14.49 10.69
CA SER A 45 16.32 13.38 9.77
C SER A 45 14.81 13.24 9.61
N SER A 46 14.20 14.20 8.91
CA SER A 46 13.03 13.89 8.11
C SER A 46 13.50 12.85 7.09
N LEU A 47 13.44 11.57 7.49
CA LEU A 47 13.11 10.52 6.54
C LEU A 47 11.92 11.09 5.78
N ALA A 48 12.17 11.52 4.53
CA ALA A 48 11.09 11.70 3.58
C ALA A 48 10.30 10.40 3.69
N ALA A 49 9.09 10.50 4.23
CA ALA A 49 8.27 9.35 4.54
C ALA A 49 7.86 8.71 3.22
N ALA A 50 8.73 7.86 2.67
CA ALA A 50 8.34 6.82 1.76
C ALA A 50 7.33 5.94 2.50
N ASN A 51 6.32 5.42 1.79
CA ASN A 51 5.17 4.62 2.26
C ASN A 51 5.37 3.51 3.31
N GLY A 52 6.57 3.26 3.83
CA GLY A 52 6.86 2.22 4.83
C GLY A 52 6.71 0.79 4.31
N ARG A 53 6.38 0.62 3.02
CA ARG A 53 6.19 -0.68 2.35
C ARG A 53 7.54 -1.23 1.88
N TYR A 54 7.76 -2.53 2.07
CA TYR A 54 8.90 -3.24 1.47
C TYR A 54 8.61 -3.56 -0.01
N PRO A 55 9.64 -3.65 -0.88
CA PRO A 55 9.48 -4.04 -2.27
C PRO A 55 8.78 -5.41 -2.41
N GLY A 56 7.87 -5.60 -3.35
CA GLY A 56 7.21 -6.88 -3.62
C GLY A 56 6.35 -6.80 -4.86
N ALA A 57 6.03 -7.94 -5.47
CA ALA A 57 5.11 -8.03 -6.61
C ALA A 57 3.77 -8.62 -6.14
N ASP A 58 2.66 -8.03 -6.58
CA ASP A 58 1.30 -8.41 -6.17
C ASP A 58 0.31 -8.57 -7.33
N GLU A 59 0.67 -8.12 -8.54
CA GLU A 59 -0.05 -8.43 -9.77
C GLU A 59 0.92 -8.60 -10.95
N LEU A 60 0.65 -9.58 -11.82
CA LEU A 60 1.36 -9.76 -13.09
C LEU A 60 0.37 -9.70 -14.26
N LEU A 61 0.75 -9.02 -15.33
CA LEU A 61 0.00 -8.93 -16.57
C LEU A 61 0.91 -9.30 -17.75
N VAL A 62 0.35 -10.06 -18.70
CA VAL A 62 0.98 -10.37 -19.99
C VAL A 62 0.24 -9.57 -21.05
N ALA A 63 0.97 -8.85 -21.89
CA ALA A 63 0.35 -8.03 -22.94
C ALA A 63 -0.40 -8.93 -23.94
N PRO A 64 -1.65 -8.60 -24.31
CA PRO A 64 -2.49 -9.48 -25.13
C PRO A 64 -1.92 -9.85 -26.51
N ASN A 65 -1.32 -8.88 -27.22
CA ASN A 65 -0.77 -9.05 -28.57
C ASN A 65 0.76 -9.13 -28.62
N ASP A 66 1.41 -9.08 -27.46
CA ASP A 66 2.85 -9.29 -27.36
C ASP A 66 3.14 -10.14 -26.11
N PRO A 67 3.12 -11.48 -26.21
CA PRO A 67 3.35 -12.36 -25.07
C PRO A 67 4.80 -12.30 -24.56
N ARG A 68 5.68 -11.47 -25.14
CA ARG A 68 7.00 -11.14 -24.59
C ARG A 68 6.96 -9.93 -23.65
N THR A 69 5.88 -9.15 -23.66
CA THR A 69 5.74 -7.99 -22.81
C THR A 69 4.99 -8.34 -21.53
N PHE A 70 5.66 -8.18 -20.39
CA PHE A 70 5.10 -8.38 -19.05
C PHE A 70 5.12 -7.06 -18.28
N VAL A 71 4.07 -6.80 -17.52
CA VAL A 71 4.03 -5.71 -16.53
C VAL A 71 3.68 -6.33 -15.19
N VAL A 72 4.46 -6.02 -14.19
CA VAL A 72 4.24 -6.45 -12.82
C VAL A 72 4.07 -5.23 -11.96
N HIS A 73 2.98 -5.16 -11.20
CA HIS A 73 2.84 -4.15 -10.18
C HIS A 73 3.71 -4.53 -8.98
N GLY A 74 4.42 -3.55 -8.43
CA GLY A 74 5.10 -3.73 -7.17
C GLY A 74 5.05 -2.50 -6.28
N SER A 75 5.55 -2.64 -5.04
CA SER A 75 5.40 -1.62 -3.98
C SER A 75 5.98 -0.23 -4.26
N PHE A 76 6.74 -0.06 -5.36
CA PHE A 76 7.38 1.22 -5.73
C PHE A 76 7.20 1.54 -7.23
N GLY A 77 6.15 1.01 -7.85
CA GLY A 77 5.85 1.19 -9.25
C GLY A 77 5.87 -0.12 -10.04
N LEU A 78 6.08 -0.03 -11.35
CA LEU A 78 5.93 -1.16 -12.27
C LEU A 78 7.28 -1.77 -12.62
N PHE A 79 7.32 -3.10 -12.75
CA PHE A 79 8.40 -3.81 -13.44
C PHE A 79 7.91 -4.22 -14.82
N VAL A 80 8.65 -3.82 -15.84
CA VAL A 80 8.33 -4.08 -17.24
C VAL A 80 9.41 -4.98 -17.82
N SER A 81 8.99 -6.06 -18.47
CA SER A 81 9.84 -6.87 -19.33
C SER A 81 9.28 -6.81 -20.75
N LYS A 82 10.15 -6.74 -21.76
CA LYS A 82 9.78 -6.75 -23.20
C LYS A 82 10.35 -7.97 -23.94
N ASP A 83 10.95 -8.90 -23.20
CA ASP A 83 11.66 -10.06 -23.72
C ASP A 83 11.32 -11.36 -22.98
N ALA A 84 10.06 -11.47 -22.55
CA ALA A 84 9.48 -12.63 -21.87
C ALA A 84 10.16 -12.95 -20.53
N GLY A 85 10.53 -11.92 -19.78
CA GLY A 85 11.15 -12.03 -18.45
C GLY A 85 12.66 -12.19 -18.48
N GLY A 86 13.32 -12.04 -19.64
CA GLY A 86 14.79 -12.09 -19.73
C GLY A 86 15.46 -10.88 -19.09
N LYS A 87 14.84 -9.70 -19.23
CA LYS A 87 15.25 -8.43 -18.62
C LYS A 87 14.05 -7.75 -17.99
N TRP A 88 14.30 -7.10 -16.86
CA TRP A 88 13.31 -6.32 -16.13
C TRP A 88 13.80 -4.90 -15.94
N GLN A 89 12.93 -3.94 -16.25
CA GLN A 89 13.17 -2.51 -16.05
C GLN A 89 12.07 -1.92 -15.17
N TRP A 90 12.39 -0.85 -14.46
CA TRP A 90 11.49 -0.25 -13.48
C TRP A 90 10.81 1.02 -14.01
N VAL A 91 9.57 1.26 -13.61
CA VAL A 91 8.83 2.52 -13.77
C VAL A 91 8.39 2.98 -12.40
N CYS A 92 8.81 4.17 -11.98
CA CYS A 92 8.54 4.70 -10.65
C CYS A 92 7.09 5.20 -10.49
N ASP A 93 6.51 5.11 -9.30
CA ASP A 93 5.15 5.61 -9.03
C ASP A 93 5.00 7.10 -9.36
N GLU A 94 6.03 7.90 -9.13
CA GLU A 94 5.96 9.36 -9.29
C GLU A 94 5.74 9.81 -10.74
N VAL A 95 6.14 9.02 -11.73
CA VAL A 95 5.85 9.33 -13.15
C VAL A 95 4.44 8.91 -13.56
N ILE A 96 3.85 7.95 -12.85
CA ILE A 96 2.48 7.49 -13.09
C ILE A 96 1.52 8.49 -12.47
N GLU A 97 1.64 8.70 -11.15
CA GLU A 97 0.90 9.69 -10.38
C GLU A 97 1.62 9.94 -9.05
N PRO A 98 2.07 11.17 -8.76
CA PRO A 98 2.80 11.51 -7.54
C PRO A 98 2.14 11.06 -6.23
N THR A 99 0.80 11.02 -6.16
CA THR A 99 0.11 10.58 -4.94
C THR A 99 0.10 9.06 -4.73
N LEU A 100 0.43 8.25 -5.74
CA LEU A 100 0.50 6.78 -5.59
C LEU A 100 1.60 6.38 -4.61
N ALA A 101 2.73 7.10 -4.62
CA ALA A 101 3.82 6.92 -3.67
C ALA A 101 3.46 7.29 -2.21
N ALA A 102 2.24 7.77 -1.96
CA ALA A 102 1.65 8.01 -0.64
C ALA A 102 0.47 7.06 -0.32
N ASP A 103 0.05 6.22 -1.27
CA ASP A 103 -1.10 5.32 -1.10
C ASP A 103 -0.69 3.96 -0.51
N SER A 104 -1.54 3.46 0.37
CA SER A 104 -1.42 2.14 0.99
C SER A 104 -2.07 1.03 0.18
N VAL A 105 -2.92 1.38 -0.80
CA VAL A 105 -3.60 0.44 -1.70
C VAL A 105 -2.83 0.35 -3.01
N SER A 106 -2.59 -0.88 -3.49
CA SER A 106 -1.99 -1.09 -4.80
C SER A 106 -2.98 -0.71 -5.91
N PRO A 107 -2.59 0.13 -6.88
CA PRO A 107 -3.45 0.46 -8.01
C PRO A 107 -3.74 -0.76 -8.88
N SER A 108 -4.95 -0.81 -9.45
CA SER A 108 -5.34 -1.76 -10.49
C SER A 108 -4.75 -1.32 -11.84
N ILE A 109 -4.33 -2.30 -12.64
CA ILE A 109 -3.65 -2.08 -13.93
C ILE A 109 -4.34 -2.87 -15.04
N ALA A 110 -4.46 -2.26 -16.22
CA ALA A 110 -4.87 -2.93 -17.45
C ALA A 110 -3.82 -2.76 -18.55
N ILE A 111 -3.57 -3.82 -19.32
CA ILE A 111 -2.85 -3.76 -20.60
C ILE A 111 -3.82 -4.03 -21.74
N PHE A 112 -3.88 -3.09 -22.68
CA PHE A 112 -4.73 -3.14 -23.85
C PHE A 112 -4.08 -3.83 -25.06
N GLU A 113 -4.87 -4.07 -26.10
CA GLU A 113 -4.44 -4.76 -27.32
C GLU A 113 -3.36 -4.00 -28.07
N SER A 114 -3.38 -2.66 -28.01
CA SER A 114 -2.32 -1.79 -28.56
C SER A 114 -1.03 -1.78 -27.73
N GLY A 115 -1.02 -2.39 -26.55
CA GLY A 115 0.07 -2.28 -25.58
C GLY A 115 -0.04 -1.06 -24.66
N ALA A 116 -1.12 -0.27 -24.76
CA ALA A 116 -1.38 0.79 -23.81
C ALA A 116 -1.57 0.23 -22.39
N ILE A 117 -1.08 0.96 -21.39
CA ILE A 117 -1.14 0.61 -19.98
C ILE A 117 -2.01 1.65 -19.27
N ALA A 118 -3.13 1.24 -18.68
CA ALA A 118 -3.92 2.08 -17.80
C ALA A 118 -3.70 1.69 -16.33
N VAL A 119 -3.59 2.70 -15.47
CA VAL A 119 -3.40 2.55 -14.03
C VAL A 119 -4.47 3.34 -13.29
N SER A 120 -5.19 2.70 -12.37
CA SER A 120 -6.19 3.37 -11.52
C SER A 120 -5.49 4.25 -10.48
N THR A 121 -6.03 5.42 -10.19
CA THR A 121 -5.47 6.33 -9.17
C THR A 121 -6.56 6.98 -8.33
N LEU A 122 -6.13 7.72 -7.31
CA LEU A 122 -7.03 8.53 -6.48
C LEU A 122 -7.56 9.79 -7.18
N ALA A 123 -7.05 10.12 -8.36
CA ALA A 123 -7.37 11.34 -9.12
C ALA A 123 -7.76 11.07 -10.58
N GLY A 124 -8.08 9.82 -10.92
CA GLY A 124 -8.54 9.38 -12.23
C GLY A 124 -7.81 8.12 -12.72
N VAL A 125 -7.81 7.91 -14.03
CA VAL A 125 -6.98 6.89 -14.69
C VAL A 125 -5.78 7.56 -15.35
N ARG A 126 -4.61 6.94 -15.22
CA ARG A 126 -3.38 7.33 -15.90
C ARG A 126 -3.08 6.34 -17.01
N THR A 127 -2.94 6.81 -18.24
CA THR A 127 -2.71 5.96 -19.41
C THR A 127 -1.36 6.25 -20.04
N SER A 128 -0.61 5.20 -20.37
CA SER A 128 0.61 5.24 -21.18
C SER A 128 0.40 4.50 -22.49
N THR A 129 0.78 5.12 -23.60
CA THR A 129 0.73 4.54 -24.95
C THR A 129 2.12 4.33 -25.56
N ASP A 130 3.18 4.65 -24.81
CA ASP A 130 4.58 4.58 -25.22
C ASP A 130 5.38 3.55 -24.40
N GLY A 131 4.68 2.58 -23.82
CA GLY A 131 5.28 1.48 -23.07
C GLY A 131 5.84 1.86 -21.70
N GLY A 132 5.25 2.88 -21.06
CA GLY A 132 5.56 3.33 -19.70
C GLY A 132 6.47 4.56 -19.59
N CYS A 133 6.81 5.21 -20.70
CA CYS A 133 7.67 6.39 -20.70
C CYS A 133 6.93 7.69 -20.38
N THR A 134 5.64 7.76 -20.71
CA THR A 134 4.77 8.86 -20.32
C THR A 134 3.43 8.32 -19.86
N PHE A 135 2.89 8.91 -18.80
CA PHE A 135 1.53 8.67 -18.32
C PHE A 135 0.75 9.99 -18.36
N VAL A 136 -0.41 9.98 -19.00
CA VAL A 136 -1.30 11.13 -19.11
C VAL A 136 -2.61 10.86 -18.40
N SER A 137 -3.27 11.91 -17.89
CA SER A 137 -4.65 11.78 -17.39
C SER A 137 -5.54 11.32 -18.54
N ALA A 138 -6.30 10.25 -18.31
CA ALA A 138 -7.30 9.80 -19.28
C ALA A 138 -8.57 10.67 -19.14
N PRO A 139 -8.99 11.38 -20.21
CA PRO A 139 -10.16 12.26 -20.14
C PRO A 139 -11.43 11.53 -19.70
N GLY A 140 -12.27 12.20 -18.92
CA GLY A 140 -13.51 11.67 -18.37
C GLY A 140 -13.35 10.97 -17.03
N THR A 141 -12.15 11.00 -16.44
CA THR A 141 -11.84 10.41 -15.13
C THR A 141 -11.37 11.43 -14.09
N GLU A 142 -11.31 12.71 -14.44
CA GLU A 142 -10.67 13.74 -13.64
C GLU A 142 -11.28 13.87 -12.23
N GLY A 143 -10.42 13.75 -11.22
CA GLY A 143 -10.83 13.88 -9.81
C GLY A 143 -11.61 12.67 -9.27
N LEU A 144 -11.85 11.64 -10.08
CA LEU A 144 -12.49 10.42 -9.63
C LEU A 144 -11.48 9.51 -8.95
N ARG A 145 -11.84 8.98 -7.77
CA ARG A 145 -11.09 7.89 -7.14
C ARG A 145 -11.46 6.59 -7.85
N VAL A 146 -10.58 6.05 -8.67
CA VAL A 146 -10.81 4.80 -9.40
C VAL A 146 -10.24 3.65 -8.59
N ARG A 147 -11.08 2.66 -8.29
CA ARG A 147 -10.73 1.55 -7.41
C ARG A 147 -10.18 0.34 -8.16
N ASP A 148 -10.78 0.02 -9.30
CA ASP A 148 -10.44 -1.16 -10.07
C ASP A 148 -10.75 -0.97 -11.57
N ILE A 149 -10.00 -1.67 -12.42
CA ILE A 149 -10.12 -1.68 -13.89
C ILE A 149 -10.18 -3.14 -14.36
N ALA A 150 -11.26 -3.51 -15.04
CA ALA A 150 -11.40 -4.81 -15.68
C ALA A 150 -11.36 -4.67 -17.21
N LYS A 151 -10.42 -5.37 -17.85
CA LYS A 151 -10.22 -5.34 -19.30
C LYS A 151 -10.85 -6.55 -19.98
N GLU A 152 -11.63 -6.31 -21.03
CA GLU A 152 -12.25 -7.37 -21.83
C GLU A 152 -11.19 -8.19 -22.58
N ARG A 153 -11.29 -9.51 -22.55
CA ARG A 153 -10.38 -10.37 -23.29
C ARG A 153 -10.62 -10.26 -24.80
N GLY A 154 -9.60 -9.88 -25.57
CA GLY A 154 -9.62 -9.88 -27.03
C GLY A 154 -10.29 -8.66 -27.67
N GLY A 155 -10.20 -7.48 -27.03
CA GLY A 155 -10.76 -6.23 -27.54
C GLY A 155 -10.18 -5.00 -26.84
N THR A 156 -10.59 -3.82 -27.30
CA THR A 156 -10.13 -2.51 -26.81
C THR A 156 -10.92 -2.00 -25.60
N ARG A 157 -11.91 -2.77 -25.16
CA ARG A 157 -12.86 -2.39 -24.13
C ARG A 157 -12.34 -2.71 -22.74
N ALA A 158 -12.55 -1.79 -21.82
CA ALA A 158 -12.41 -2.03 -20.38
C ALA A 158 -13.46 -1.23 -19.61
N VAL A 159 -13.77 -1.68 -18.39
CA VAL A 159 -14.60 -0.95 -17.44
C VAL A 159 -13.80 -0.66 -16.18
N ALA A 160 -14.17 0.41 -15.49
CA ALA A 160 -13.60 0.77 -14.21
C ALA A 160 -14.71 1.10 -13.21
N ILE A 161 -14.45 0.91 -11.92
CA ILE A 161 -15.38 1.26 -10.84
C ILE A 161 -14.76 2.35 -9.96
N THR A 162 -15.52 3.40 -9.68
CA THR A 162 -15.09 4.46 -8.76
C THR A 162 -15.37 4.09 -7.31
N ALA A 163 -14.58 4.61 -6.37
CA ALA A 163 -14.82 4.52 -4.93
C ALA A 163 -14.72 5.93 -4.30
N PRO A 164 -15.78 6.75 -4.42
CA PRO A 164 -15.77 8.12 -3.92
C PRO A 164 -15.57 8.18 -2.40
N ALA A 165 -14.78 9.16 -1.93
CA ALA A 165 -14.52 9.37 -0.50
C ALA A 165 -15.48 10.37 0.14
N ASP A 166 -16.23 11.12 -0.67
CA ASP A 166 -17.19 12.14 -0.25
C ASP A 166 -18.60 11.58 0.02
N GLY A 167 -18.75 10.25 -0.07
CA GLY A 167 -20.01 9.56 0.11
C GLY A 167 -20.94 9.65 -1.09
N SER A 168 -20.50 10.14 -2.25
CA SER A 168 -21.27 10.00 -3.49
C SER A 168 -21.35 8.53 -3.95
N PRO A 169 -22.39 8.14 -4.72
CA PRO A 169 -22.51 6.76 -5.17
C PRO A 169 -21.39 6.38 -6.16
N ALA A 170 -20.99 5.11 -6.12
CA ALA A 170 -20.00 4.57 -7.05
C ALA A 170 -20.54 4.57 -8.49
N GLU A 171 -19.67 4.85 -9.44
CA GLU A 171 -19.98 4.94 -10.87
C GLU A 171 -19.12 3.94 -11.65
N VAL A 172 -19.70 3.33 -12.68
CA VAL A 172 -18.95 2.54 -13.66
C VAL A 172 -18.52 3.46 -14.80
N LEU A 173 -17.26 3.35 -15.19
CA LEU A 173 -16.68 4.01 -16.35
C LEU A 173 -16.36 2.96 -17.41
N GLU A 174 -16.37 3.34 -18.67
CA GLU A 174 -16.02 2.49 -19.80
C GLU A 174 -15.05 3.21 -20.73
N THR A 175 -14.11 2.45 -21.28
CA THR A 175 -13.31 2.82 -22.44
C THR A 175 -13.56 1.81 -23.55
N THR A 176 -13.51 2.26 -24.79
CA THR A 176 -13.50 1.41 -25.99
C THR A 176 -12.32 1.73 -26.91
N ASP A 177 -11.39 2.58 -26.44
CA ASP A 177 -10.29 3.15 -27.20
C ASP A 177 -8.93 2.91 -26.51
N ASP A 178 -8.76 1.72 -25.94
CA ASP A 178 -7.53 1.31 -25.25
C ASP A 178 -7.15 2.19 -24.05
N GLY A 179 -8.16 2.67 -23.30
CA GLY A 179 -7.96 3.48 -22.11
C GLY A 179 -7.53 4.91 -22.39
N VAL A 180 -7.56 5.35 -23.66
CA VAL A 180 -7.24 6.72 -24.04
C VAL A 180 -8.26 7.69 -23.47
N SER A 181 -9.55 7.34 -23.49
CA SER A 181 -10.62 8.12 -22.87
C SER A 181 -11.67 7.22 -22.21
N TRP A 182 -12.41 7.79 -21.26
CA TRP A 182 -13.42 7.08 -20.48
C TRP A 182 -14.73 7.87 -20.40
N HIS A 183 -15.85 7.15 -20.35
CA HIS A 183 -17.18 7.73 -20.15
C HIS A 183 -17.96 6.93 -19.11
N LYS A 184 -18.94 7.58 -18.46
CA LYS A 184 -19.83 6.88 -17.52
C LYS A 184 -20.66 5.83 -18.27
N LEU A 185 -20.77 4.65 -17.67
CA LEU A 185 -21.54 3.52 -18.17
C LEU A 185 -22.64 3.18 -17.18
N GLY A 186 -23.87 3.00 -17.67
CA GLY A 186 -25.00 2.61 -16.80
C GLY A 186 -25.48 3.72 -15.88
N VAL A 187 -26.10 3.31 -14.78
CA VAL A 187 -26.52 4.19 -13.67
C VAL A 187 -25.58 4.01 -12.48
N PRO A 188 -25.42 5.03 -11.61
CA PRO A 188 -24.65 4.89 -10.38
C PRO A 188 -25.19 3.75 -9.50
N LEU A 189 -24.28 3.05 -8.81
CA LEU A 189 -24.65 2.00 -7.86
C LEU A 189 -25.24 2.60 -6.57
N PRO A 190 -25.97 1.82 -5.77
CA PRO A 190 -26.57 2.32 -4.52
C PRO A 190 -25.54 2.93 -3.55
N LEU A 191 -25.95 3.98 -2.83
CA LEU A 191 -25.11 4.80 -1.96
C LEU A 191 -24.42 4.01 -0.84
N GLU A 192 -25.06 2.94 -0.37
CA GLU A 192 -24.58 2.09 0.71
C GLU A 192 -23.43 1.15 0.30
N LEU A 193 -23.14 1.05 -1.00
CA LEU A 193 -22.06 0.22 -1.53
C LEU A 193 -20.71 0.90 -1.33
N ILE A 194 -19.81 0.21 -0.64
CA ILE A 194 -18.37 0.43 -0.72
C ILE A 194 -17.82 -0.58 -1.73
N PRO A 195 -17.51 -0.17 -2.97
CA PRO A 195 -17.08 -1.10 -4.02
C PRO A 195 -15.65 -1.59 -3.77
N GLN A 196 -15.41 -2.83 -4.16
CA GLN A 196 -14.09 -3.46 -4.07
C GLN A 196 -13.49 -3.75 -5.44
N ASN A 197 -14.22 -4.41 -6.35
CA ASN A 197 -13.78 -4.59 -7.72
C ASN A 197 -14.95 -4.80 -8.70
N ILE A 198 -14.64 -4.75 -9.99
CA ILE A 198 -15.57 -4.97 -11.10
C ILE A 198 -15.01 -6.04 -12.04
N ASP A 199 -15.86 -6.81 -12.72
CA ASP A 199 -15.41 -7.72 -13.77
C ASP A 199 -16.45 -7.85 -14.89
N LEU A 200 -15.98 -8.31 -16.05
CA LEU A 200 -16.70 -8.44 -17.31
C LEU A 200 -16.85 -9.91 -17.69
N ALA A 201 -17.99 -10.30 -18.25
CA ALA A 201 -18.13 -11.62 -18.84
C ALA A 201 -17.66 -11.63 -20.30
N LYS A 202 -16.71 -12.51 -20.62
CA LYS A 202 -16.16 -12.67 -21.99
C LYS A 202 -17.27 -12.98 -23.00
N GLY A 203 -17.34 -12.20 -24.08
CA GLY A 203 -18.31 -12.42 -25.16
C GLY A 203 -19.74 -11.98 -24.84
N HIS A 204 -19.97 -11.40 -23.66
CA HIS A 204 -21.24 -10.89 -23.19
C HIS A 204 -21.05 -9.46 -22.68
N ALA A 205 -20.82 -8.51 -23.60
CA ALA A 205 -20.39 -7.16 -23.27
C ALA A 205 -21.30 -6.42 -22.27
N SER A 206 -22.59 -6.77 -22.20
CA SER A 206 -23.54 -6.17 -21.25
C SER A 206 -23.55 -6.79 -19.85
N ARG A 207 -22.90 -7.95 -19.65
CA ARG A 207 -22.84 -8.64 -18.37
C ARG A 207 -21.69 -8.08 -17.52
N LEU A 208 -22.04 -7.43 -16.42
CA LEU A 208 -21.11 -6.85 -15.45
C LEU A 208 -21.34 -7.45 -14.06
N TYR A 209 -20.27 -7.58 -13.28
CA TYR A 209 -20.33 -7.88 -11.85
C TYR A 209 -19.55 -6.84 -11.05
N VAL A 210 -20.09 -6.40 -9.92
CA VAL A 210 -19.40 -5.52 -8.95
C VAL A 210 -19.49 -6.14 -7.58
N SER A 211 -18.36 -6.33 -6.89
CA SER A 211 -18.37 -6.71 -5.48
C SER A 211 -18.16 -5.51 -4.59
N GLY A 212 -18.59 -5.65 -3.34
CA GLY A 212 -18.23 -4.70 -2.31
C GLY A 212 -18.74 -5.10 -0.94
N THR A 213 -18.76 -4.12 -0.04
CA THR A 213 -19.45 -4.25 1.24
C THR A 213 -20.61 -3.27 1.27
N ALA A 214 -21.77 -3.74 1.73
CA ALA A 214 -22.88 -2.84 2.06
C ALA A 214 -22.77 -2.43 3.53
N LEU A 215 -22.93 -1.14 3.79
CA LEU A 215 -23.09 -0.62 5.14
C LEU A 215 -24.54 -0.84 5.61
N PHE A 216 -24.73 -1.72 6.59
CA PHE A 216 -26.01 -1.90 7.28
C PHE A 216 -25.92 -1.41 8.73
N SER A 217 -26.91 -0.67 9.20
CA SER A 217 -27.21 -0.56 10.62
C SER A 217 -28.30 -1.56 10.99
N TYR A 218 -28.06 -2.37 12.02
CA TYR A 218 -29.11 -3.17 12.64
C TYR A 218 -29.52 -2.53 13.96
N ASP A 219 -30.80 -2.21 14.12
CA ASP A 219 -31.51 -2.31 15.39
C ASP A 219 -32.77 -3.19 15.20
N GLU A 220 -33.40 -3.64 16.29
CA GLU A 220 -34.60 -4.50 16.27
C GLU A 220 -35.82 -3.84 15.58
N ALA A 221 -35.72 -2.59 15.09
CA ALA A 221 -36.81 -1.83 14.48
C ALA A 221 -36.60 -1.48 12.99
N GLY A 222 -35.45 -1.82 12.40
CA GLY A 222 -35.15 -1.55 10.98
C GLY A 222 -34.33 -0.27 10.76
N LEU A 223 -33.56 -0.28 9.67
CA LEU A 223 -32.55 0.69 9.20
C LEU A 223 -32.56 2.11 9.84
N VAL A 224 -31.50 2.46 10.60
CA VAL A 224 -31.25 3.84 11.10
C VAL A 224 -29.78 4.26 10.92
N GLU A 225 -29.54 5.48 10.45
CA GLU A 225 -28.22 6.04 10.13
C GLU A 225 -27.26 6.25 11.35
N ALA A 226 -25.97 6.05 11.07
CA ALA A 226 -24.73 6.56 11.69
C ALA A 226 -24.35 6.24 13.17
N GLY A 227 -23.29 5.42 13.33
CA GLY A 227 -22.52 5.31 14.59
C GLY A 227 -21.38 4.25 14.64
N ILE A 228 -21.43 3.19 13.82
CA ILE A 228 -20.56 1.98 13.80
C ILE A 228 -20.53 1.19 15.14
N PRO A 229 -20.74 -0.14 15.15
CA PRO A 229 -20.41 -1.10 14.10
C PRO A 229 -21.62 -1.45 13.24
N ALA A 230 -21.66 -0.83 12.05
CA ALA A 230 -22.41 -1.39 10.95
C ALA A 230 -21.82 -2.79 10.69
N ASN A 231 -22.63 -3.83 10.73
CA ASN A 231 -22.21 -5.13 10.22
C ASN A 231 -21.99 -4.94 8.72
N ARG A 232 -20.73 -4.77 8.31
CA ARG A 232 -20.35 -4.81 6.89
C ARG A 232 -20.63 -6.23 6.41
N VAL A 233 -21.51 -6.34 5.43
CA VAL A 233 -21.84 -7.60 4.78
C VAL A 233 -21.37 -7.47 3.33
N GLY A 234 -20.64 -8.47 2.87
CA GLY A 234 -20.24 -8.59 1.48
C GLY A 234 -21.46 -8.69 0.57
N VAL A 235 -21.42 -7.95 -0.54
CA VAL A 235 -22.48 -7.91 -1.54
C VAL A 235 -21.89 -8.07 -2.93
N MET A 236 -22.70 -8.63 -3.82
CA MET A 236 -22.43 -8.67 -5.25
C MET A 236 -23.59 -8.03 -5.99
N TYR A 237 -23.26 -7.25 -7.01
CA TYR A 237 -24.20 -6.72 -7.96
C TYR A 237 -23.93 -7.35 -9.32
N ALA A 238 -24.98 -7.83 -9.99
CA ALA A 238 -24.91 -8.33 -11.35
C ALA A 238 -25.80 -7.46 -12.25
N SER A 239 -25.33 -7.13 -13.45
CA SER A 239 -26.09 -6.45 -14.48
C SER A 239 -26.04 -7.25 -15.79
N ASP A 240 -27.13 -7.24 -16.54
CA ASP A 240 -27.26 -7.85 -17.88
C ASP A 240 -27.35 -6.82 -19.02
N ASP A 241 -27.37 -5.53 -18.67
CA ASP A 241 -27.70 -4.41 -19.56
C ASP A 241 -26.68 -3.27 -19.44
N SER A 242 -25.40 -3.61 -19.23
CA SER A 242 -24.30 -2.65 -19.12
C SER A 242 -24.51 -1.64 -17.98
N GLY A 243 -25.00 -2.13 -16.84
CA GLY A 243 -25.17 -1.33 -15.62
C GLY A 243 -26.39 -0.41 -15.63
N GLN A 244 -27.35 -0.58 -16.54
CA GLN A 244 -28.61 0.18 -16.51
C GLN A 244 -29.52 -0.31 -15.36
N THR A 245 -29.49 -1.62 -15.10
CA THR A 245 -30.11 -2.23 -13.93
C THR A 245 -29.14 -3.17 -13.22
N TRP A 246 -29.30 -3.28 -11.90
CA TRP A 246 -28.45 -4.09 -11.05
C TRP A 246 -29.30 -5.00 -10.15
N THR A 247 -28.97 -6.29 -10.13
CA THR A 247 -29.49 -7.25 -9.16
C THR A 247 -28.48 -7.42 -8.04
N ARG A 248 -28.89 -7.08 -6.81
CA ARG A 248 -28.06 -7.21 -5.61
C ARG A 248 -28.28 -8.55 -4.93
N THR A 249 -27.19 -9.21 -4.57
CA THR A 249 -27.18 -10.43 -3.76
C THR A 249 -26.27 -10.27 -2.55
N LEU A 250 -26.71 -10.75 -1.39
CA LEU A 250 -25.86 -10.85 -0.21
C LEU A 250 -24.94 -12.06 -0.32
N VAL A 251 -23.66 -11.85 -0.04
CA VAL A 251 -22.72 -12.95 0.12
C VAL A 251 -22.97 -13.60 1.49
N PRO A 252 -22.99 -14.95 1.61
CA PRO A 252 -23.30 -15.63 2.86
C PRO A 252 -22.54 -15.06 4.07
N GLU A 253 -23.28 -14.79 5.14
CA GLU A 253 -22.80 -14.10 6.34
C GLU A 253 -21.58 -14.81 6.98
N ALA A 254 -21.58 -16.14 6.97
CA ALA A 254 -20.47 -16.98 7.44
C ALA A 254 -19.13 -16.76 6.70
N VAL A 255 -19.15 -16.01 5.59
CA VAL A 255 -17.99 -15.63 4.79
C VAL A 255 -17.77 -14.12 4.83
N SER A 256 -18.84 -13.33 4.96
CA SER A 256 -18.83 -11.92 4.63
C SER A 256 -18.89 -10.94 5.82
N ILE A 257 -19.18 -11.39 7.06
CA ILE A 257 -19.08 -10.49 8.23
C ILE A 257 -17.63 -10.06 8.42
N ALA A 258 -17.40 -8.75 8.33
CA ALA A 258 -16.10 -8.12 8.58
C ALA A 258 -14.97 -8.65 7.67
N SER A 259 -15.30 -9.16 6.48
CA SER A 259 -14.35 -9.47 5.42
C SER A 259 -14.87 -8.91 4.10
N ASP A 260 -14.00 -8.20 3.38
CA ASP A 260 -14.29 -7.80 2.01
C ASP A 260 -14.35 -9.03 1.09
N VAL A 261 -15.23 -8.96 0.09
CA VAL A 261 -15.38 -9.99 -0.93
C VAL A 261 -14.96 -9.40 -2.27
N TYR A 262 -14.14 -10.15 -3.01
CA TYR A 262 -13.58 -9.72 -4.28
C TYR A 262 -13.95 -10.72 -5.37
N ILE A 263 -14.40 -10.24 -6.53
CA ILE A 263 -14.49 -11.07 -7.73
C ILE A 263 -13.08 -11.53 -8.07
N SER A 264 -12.90 -12.84 -8.26
CA SER A 264 -11.61 -13.41 -8.64
C SER A 264 -11.54 -13.72 -10.13
N ALA A 265 -12.67 -14.12 -10.72
CA ALA A 265 -12.86 -14.21 -12.16
C ALA A 265 -14.35 -14.43 -12.49
N VAL A 266 -14.75 -13.98 -13.67
CA VAL A 266 -15.90 -14.54 -14.40
C VAL A 266 -15.42 -15.61 -15.37
N ASP A 267 -16.14 -16.72 -15.43
CA ASP A 267 -15.75 -17.85 -16.26
C ASP A 267 -15.82 -17.51 -17.76
N PRO A 268 -14.76 -17.79 -18.55
CA PRO A 268 -14.70 -17.38 -19.95
C PRO A 268 -15.60 -18.20 -20.88
N ALA A 269 -16.11 -19.35 -20.42
CA ALA A 269 -16.98 -20.23 -21.20
C ALA A 269 -18.45 -20.14 -20.77
N ASN A 270 -18.73 -19.61 -19.58
CA ASN A 270 -20.10 -19.43 -19.08
C ASN A 270 -20.21 -18.17 -18.20
N PRO A 271 -20.87 -17.09 -18.66
CA PRO A 271 -20.97 -15.82 -17.94
C PRO A 271 -21.69 -15.92 -16.59
N ASP A 272 -22.42 -16.99 -16.31
CA ASP A 272 -23.16 -17.19 -15.06
C ASP A 272 -22.28 -17.81 -13.95
N ILE A 273 -21.09 -18.32 -14.30
CA ILE A 273 -20.13 -18.85 -13.33
C ILE A 273 -19.20 -17.72 -12.87
N VAL A 274 -19.25 -17.41 -11.57
CA VAL A 274 -18.47 -16.33 -10.96
C VAL A 274 -17.73 -16.88 -9.74
N TYR A 275 -16.43 -16.61 -9.67
CA TYR A 275 -15.57 -16.94 -8.54
C TYR A 275 -15.39 -15.70 -7.69
N ALA A 276 -15.60 -15.83 -6.38
CA ALA A 276 -15.36 -14.74 -5.44
C ALA A 276 -14.56 -15.24 -4.25
N ARG A 277 -13.69 -14.41 -3.69
CA ARG A 277 -12.85 -14.76 -2.55
C ARG A 277 -12.98 -13.76 -1.40
N SER A 278 -12.85 -14.27 -0.18
CA SER A 278 -12.71 -13.47 1.04
C SER A 278 -11.26 -13.53 1.55
N SER A 279 -10.89 -12.56 2.39
CA SER A 279 -9.60 -12.51 3.10
C SER A 279 -8.37 -12.52 2.18
N PHE A 280 -8.02 -11.36 1.60
CA PHE A 280 -6.82 -11.20 0.76
C PHE A 280 -5.52 -11.04 1.59
N GLN A 281 -5.58 -10.57 2.84
CA GLN A 281 -4.39 -10.27 3.67
C GLN A 281 -4.41 -11.02 5.00
N VAL A 282 -3.24 -11.51 5.44
CA VAL A 282 -3.08 -12.11 6.77
C VAL A 282 -2.88 -11.01 7.81
N THR A 283 -3.90 -10.76 8.64
CA THR A 283 -3.83 -9.95 9.86
C THR A 283 -3.92 -10.83 11.13
N PRO A 284 -3.56 -10.33 12.32
CA PRO A 284 -3.77 -11.06 13.59
C PRO A 284 -5.24 -11.42 13.87
N THR A 285 -6.17 -10.78 13.17
CA THR A 285 -7.62 -11.01 13.23
C THR A 285 -8.15 -11.77 12.00
N SER A 286 -7.25 -12.35 11.18
CA SER A 286 -7.63 -13.07 9.95
C SER A 286 -8.70 -14.11 10.24
N ARG A 287 -9.78 -14.00 9.47
CA ARG A 287 -10.81 -15.03 9.40
C ARG A 287 -10.38 -16.11 8.41
N ASP A 288 -11.27 -17.05 8.15
CA ASP A 288 -11.05 -18.05 7.12
C ASP A 288 -10.94 -17.38 5.75
N ALA A 289 -9.97 -17.81 4.94
CA ALA A 289 -9.99 -17.54 3.51
C ALA A 289 -10.97 -18.50 2.85
N VAL A 290 -11.90 -17.96 2.06
CA VAL A 290 -12.97 -18.73 1.43
C VAL A 290 -13.00 -18.43 -0.06
N LEU A 291 -13.04 -19.49 -0.87
CA LEU A 291 -13.45 -19.40 -2.27
C LEU A 291 -14.92 -19.74 -2.37
N LEU A 292 -15.68 -18.81 -2.93
CA LEU A 292 -17.08 -18.96 -3.31
C LEU A 292 -17.19 -19.15 -4.82
N VAL A 293 -18.15 -19.97 -5.21
CA VAL A 293 -18.54 -20.15 -6.62
C VAL A 293 -20.03 -19.89 -6.73
N SER A 294 -20.41 -19.04 -7.67
CA SER A 294 -21.77 -18.94 -8.18
C SER A 294 -21.84 -19.68 -9.50
N ARG A 295 -22.98 -20.29 -9.81
CA ARG A 295 -23.26 -20.89 -11.12
C ARG A 295 -24.54 -20.34 -11.78
N ASP A 296 -25.08 -19.27 -11.21
CA ASP A 296 -26.37 -18.69 -11.59
C ASP A 296 -26.33 -17.15 -11.64
N ALA A 297 -25.20 -16.59 -12.07
CA ALA A 297 -24.95 -15.16 -12.20
C ALA A 297 -25.03 -14.40 -10.87
N ALA A 298 -24.28 -14.88 -9.88
CA ALA A 298 -24.12 -14.31 -8.55
C ALA A 298 -25.42 -14.26 -7.72
N LYS A 299 -26.39 -15.14 -8.01
CA LYS A 299 -27.66 -15.23 -7.26
C LYS A 299 -27.53 -16.15 -6.06
N THR A 300 -26.77 -17.23 -6.18
CA THR A 300 -26.45 -18.14 -5.08
C THR A 300 -24.97 -18.50 -5.06
N TYR A 301 -24.48 -18.97 -3.91
CA TYR A 301 -23.08 -19.28 -3.70
C TYR A 301 -22.88 -20.61 -3.01
N GLU A 302 -21.91 -21.38 -3.49
CA GLU A 302 -21.36 -22.55 -2.82
C GLU A 302 -19.94 -22.24 -2.31
N VAL A 303 -19.59 -22.79 -1.15
CA VAL A 303 -18.21 -22.74 -0.64
C VAL A 303 -17.41 -23.84 -1.32
N ALA A 304 -16.52 -23.45 -2.23
CA ALA A 304 -15.66 -24.39 -2.96
C ALA A 304 -14.36 -24.70 -2.20
N PHE A 305 -13.86 -23.76 -1.41
CA PHE A 305 -12.66 -23.93 -0.60
C PHE A 305 -12.73 -23.10 0.67
N ARG A 306 -12.16 -23.61 1.77
CA ARG A 306 -12.03 -22.89 3.04
C ARG A 306 -10.71 -23.26 3.71
N ALA A 307 -9.91 -22.23 4.00
CA ALA A 307 -8.70 -22.36 4.83
C ALA A 307 -8.88 -21.53 6.11
N PRO A 308 -8.89 -22.17 7.29
CA PRO A 308 -9.07 -21.45 8.55
C PRO A 308 -7.92 -20.48 8.85
N ARG A 309 -8.26 -19.27 9.34
CA ARG A 309 -7.29 -18.23 9.73
C ARG A 309 -6.20 -17.99 8.67
N ALA A 310 -6.64 -17.86 7.42
CA ALA A 310 -5.76 -17.75 6.28
C ALA A 310 -6.11 -16.52 5.43
N ALA A 311 -5.20 -16.17 4.53
CA ALA A 311 -5.43 -15.31 3.38
C ALA A 311 -5.34 -16.12 2.09
N MET A 312 -6.05 -15.64 1.06
CA MET A 312 -5.98 -16.17 -0.30
C MET A 312 -5.58 -15.05 -1.27
N PRO A 313 -4.30 -14.63 -1.27
CA PRO A 313 -3.83 -13.52 -2.10
C PRO A 313 -3.71 -13.90 -3.59
N GLY A 314 -3.50 -15.18 -3.92
CA GLY A 314 -3.47 -15.65 -5.30
C GLY A 314 -4.74 -16.39 -5.71
N PHE A 315 -5.24 -16.05 -6.90
CA PHE A 315 -6.26 -16.82 -7.62
C PHE A 315 -5.90 -16.81 -9.10
N ALA A 316 -6.04 -17.93 -9.79
CA ALA A 316 -5.95 -17.97 -11.23
C ALA A 316 -6.94 -18.97 -11.83
N LEU A 317 -7.63 -18.56 -12.88
CA LEU A 317 -8.47 -19.41 -13.72
C LEU A 317 -7.74 -19.66 -15.04
N SER A 318 -7.63 -20.92 -15.47
CA SER A 318 -6.98 -21.26 -16.74
C SER A 318 -7.68 -20.59 -17.93
N ALA A 319 -7.00 -20.45 -19.07
CA ALA A 319 -7.55 -19.71 -20.21
C ALA A 319 -8.85 -20.31 -20.80
N ASP A 320 -8.99 -21.63 -20.70
CA ASP A 320 -10.21 -22.39 -21.02
C ASP A 320 -11.18 -22.49 -19.81
N GLY A 321 -10.76 -21.98 -18.66
CA GLY A 321 -11.40 -22.06 -17.37
C GLY A 321 -11.53 -23.47 -16.78
N SER A 322 -10.89 -24.50 -17.33
CA SER A 322 -11.00 -25.87 -16.82
C SER A 322 -10.33 -26.10 -15.46
N GLN A 323 -9.41 -25.22 -15.05
CA GLN A 323 -8.67 -25.33 -13.78
C GLN A 323 -8.72 -24.04 -12.97
N VAL A 324 -8.87 -24.20 -11.65
CA VAL A 324 -8.82 -23.14 -10.64
C VAL A 324 -7.60 -23.35 -9.75
N SER A 325 -6.76 -22.33 -9.63
CA SER A 325 -5.57 -22.33 -8.77
C SER A 325 -5.69 -21.26 -7.69
N LEU A 326 -5.30 -21.59 -6.46
CA LEU A 326 -5.34 -20.71 -5.28
C LEU A 326 -3.95 -20.67 -4.64
N ALA A 327 -3.51 -19.48 -4.19
CA ALA A 327 -2.40 -19.37 -3.24
C ALA A 327 -2.97 -19.05 -1.87
N VAL A 328 -2.57 -19.84 -0.86
CA VAL A 328 -3.08 -19.73 0.51
C VAL A 328 -1.91 -19.46 1.46
N ILE A 329 -2.11 -18.51 2.38
CA ILE A 329 -1.13 -18.12 3.40
C ILE A 329 -1.81 -18.09 4.77
N SER A 330 -1.30 -18.84 5.71
CA SER A 330 -1.82 -19.01 7.08
C SER A 330 -0.73 -19.11 8.14
N GLY A 331 0.53 -19.34 7.74
CA GLY A 331 1.62 -19.67 8.66
C GLY A 331 1.52 -21.10 9.21
N ALA A 332 0.82 -21.99 8.50
CA ALA A 332 0.55 -23.37 8.92
C ALA A 332 0.66 -24.35 7.74
N GLU A 333 0.34 -25.63 7.95
CA GLU A 333 0.41 -26.66 6.89
C GLU A 333 -0.50 -26.38 5.68
N SER A 334 -1.50 -25.51 5.82
CA SER A 334 -2.36 -25.04 4.72
C SER A 334 -1.66 -24.12 3.72
N ASP A 335 -0.49 -23.57 4.06
CA ASP A 335 0.28 -22.67 3.21
C ASP A 335 0.70 -23.37 1.93
N GLY A 336 0.42 -22.77 0.76
CA GLY A 336 0.82 -23.34 -0.51
C GLY A 336 -0.11 -23.00 -1.66
N VAL A 337 0.16 -23.67 -2.79
CA VAL A 337 -0.65 -23.56 -4.00
C VAL A 337 -1.57 -24.77 -4.12
N TRP A 338 -2.86 -24.51 -4.28
CA TRP A 338 -3.91 -25.51 -4.39
C TRP A 338 -4.54 -25.43 -5.78
N VAL A 339 -4.75 -26.57 -6.44
CA VAL A 339 -5.33 -26.62 -7.78
C VAL A 339 -6.49 -27.61 -7.80
N ALA A 340 -7.58 -27.24 -8.49
CA ALA A 340 -8.75 -28.07 -8.69
C ALA A 340 -9.27 -27.98 -10.13
N PRO A 341 -9.80 -29.09 -10.68
CA PRO A 341 -10.68 -29.04 -11.84
C PRO A 341 -11.97 -28.26 -11.55
N ARG A 342 -12.43 -27.45 -12.51
CA ARG A 342 -13.62 -26.57 -12.40
C ARG A 342 -14.93 -27.31 -12.12
N ASP A 343 -15.05 -28.54 -12.62
CA ASP A 343 -16.26 -29.36 -12.50
C ASP A 343 -16.41 -29.94 -11.09
N THR A 344 -15.31 -30.33 -10.46
CA THR A 344 -15.31 -31.00 -9.16
C THR A 344 -14.99 -30.07 -7.99
N MET A 345 -14.24 -28.98 -8.23
CA MET A 345 -13.68 -28.10 -7.19
C MET A 345 -12.94 -28.86 -6.07
N ARG A 346 -12.39 -30.05 -6.38
CA ARG A 346 -11.61 -30.85 -5.42
C ARG A 346 -10.17 -30.37 -5.44
N PHE A 347 -9.83 -29.52 -4.48
CA PHE A 347 -8.49 -28.93 -4.37
C PHE A 347 -7.45 -29.91 -3.85
N GLU A 348 -6.34 -30.00 -4.57
CA GLU A 348 -5.13 -30.70 -4.17
C GLU A 348 -4.00 -29.71 -3.99
N LYS A 349 -3.25 -29.83 -2.88
CA LYS A 349 -2.04 -29.05 -2.67
C LYS A 349 -0.97 -29.50 -3.67
N ARG A 350 -0.49 -28.57 -4.50
CA ARG A 350 0.49 -28.80 -5.57
C ARG A 350 1.90 -28.44 -5.16
N SER A 351 2.07 -27.37 -4.38
CA SER A 351 3.36 -27.01 -3.79
C SER A 351 3.18 -26.31 -2.44
N PRO A 352 4.25 -26.24 -1.61
CA PRO A 352 4.24 -25.51 -0.35
C PRO A 352 4.58 -24.02 -0.51
N ASP A 353 4.77 -23.52 -1.75
CA ASP A 353 5.21 -22.15 -2.00
C ASP A 353 4.15 -21.14 -1.53
N VAL A 354 4.62 -20.12 -0.80
CA VAL A 354 3.78 -19.06 -0.27
C VAL A 354 3.84 -17.88 -1.24
N LEU A 355 2.77 -17.69 -2.01
CA LEU A 355 2.73 -16.77 -3.15
C LEU A 355 1.74 -15.62 -2.92
N ALA A 356 2.05 -14.46 -3.48
CA ALA A 356 1.22 -13.25 -3.39
C ALA A 356 0.26 -13.09 -4.56
N CYS A 357 0.57 -13.66 -5.73
CA CYS A 357 -0.35 -13.70 -6.86
C CYS A 357 -0.17 -14.95 -7.70
N LEU A 358 -1.21 -15.26 -8.48
CA LEU A 358 -1.22 -16.30 -9.51
C LEU A 358 -1.90 -15.75 -10.76
N LYS A 359 -1.47 -16.19 -11.95
CA LYS A 359 -2.18 -15.90 -13.21
C LYS A 359 -1.93 -16.96 -14.24
N TRP A 360 -2.92 -17.30 -15.04
CA TRP A 360 -2.73 -18.12 -16.23
C TRP A 360 -2.61 -17.27 -17.49
N HIS A 361 -1.67 -17.63 -18.36
CA HIS A 361 -1.61 -17.17 -19.74
C HIS A 361 -1.22 -18.34 -20.65
N GLY A 362 -2.11 -18.71 -21.56
CA GLY A 362 -1.98 -19.94 -22.34
C GLY A 362 -1.94 -21.17 -21.42
N ASP A 363 -0.91 -21.99 -21.59
CA ASP A 363 -0.61 -23.20 -20.80
C ASP A 363 0.34 -22.94 -19.61
N THR A 364 0.71 -21.68 -19.39
CA THR A 364 1.72 -21.29 -18.42
C THR A 364 1.05 -20.53 -17.28
N MET A 365 1.32 -20.98 -16.06
CA MET A 365 0.92 -20.27 -14.85
C MET A 365 2.08 -19.41 -14.36
N PHE A 366 1.80 -18.16 -14.06
CA PHE A 366 2.72 -17.20 -13.47
C PHE A 366 2.41 -17.09 -11.98
N ALA A 367 3.47 -16.85 -11.20
CA ALA A 367 3.40 -16.55 -9.79
C ALA A 367 4.25 -15.34 -9.48
N CYS A 368 3.84 -14.59 -8.47
CA CYS A 368 4.67 -13.58 -7.85
C CYS A 368 4.74 -13.78 -6.33
N GLN A 369 5.86 -13.38 -5.75
CA GLN A 369 6.08 -13.38 -4.32
C GLN A 369 6.18 -11.94 -3.79
N ASN A 370 5.63 -11.73 -2.60
CA ASN A 370 5.80 -10.50 -1.86
C ASN A 370 6.84 -10.73 -0.76
N LEU A 371 7.87 -9.88 -0.69
CA LEU A 371 8.92 -9.96 0.34
C LEU A 371 8.39 -9.64 1.75
N TYR A 372 7.12 -9.25 1.91
CA TYR A 372 6.46 -9.19 3.22
C TYR A 372 6.17 -10.58 3.80
N THR A 373 6.13 -11.63 2.97
CA THR A 373 5.78 -12.98 3.42
C THR A 373 6.83 -13.47 4.42
N PRO A 374 6.52 -13.57 5.73
CA PRO A 374 7.52 -13.81 6.77
C PRO A 374 8.26 -15.14 6.60
N SER A 375 7.66 -16.08 5.87
CA SER A 375 8.21 -17.40 5.60
C SER A 375 9.36 -17.41 4.60
N CYS A 376 9.55 -16.37 3.78
CA CYS A 376 10.61 -16.36 2.79
C CYS A 376 11.49 -15.10 2.74
N ASN A 377 11.22 -14.01 3.45
CA ASN A 377 12.11 -12.83 3.46
C ASN A 377 13.43 -13.08 4.21
N PRO A 378 14.64 -12.78 3.67
CA PRO A 378 14.98 -12.29 2.32
C PRO A 378 15.34 -13.40 1.32
N THR A 379 15.14 -14.66 1.69
CA THR A 379 15.52 -15.88 0.96
C THR A 379 14.43 -16.42 0.01
N CYS A 380 13.53 -15.57 -0.49
CA CYS A 380 12.49 -15.98 -1.42
C CYS A 380 13.19 -16.52 -2.69
N PRO A 381 12.85 -17.73 -3.18
CA PRO A 381 13.58 -18.35 -4.28
C PRO A 381 13.39 -17.61 -5.61
N TYR A 382 12.34 -16.78 -5.71
CA TYR A 382 12.05 -15.92 -6.84
C TYR A 382 11.07 -14.81 -6.45
N VAL A 383 11.14 -13.67 -7.13
CA VAL A 383 10.11 -12.64 -7.15
C VAL A 383 9.00 -13.02 -8.13
N ILE A 384 9.37 -13.53 -9.30
CA ILE A 384 8.45 -13.95 -10.37
C ILE A 384 8.90 -15.32 -10.87
N ALA A 385 7.97 -16.26 -11.03
CA ALA A 385 8.23 -17.56 -11.62
C ALA A 385 7.09 -18.02 -12.51
N THR A 386 7.38 -19.04 -13.30
CA THR A 386 6.39 -19.74 -14.15
C THR A 386 6.29 -21.21 -13.80
N SER A 387 5.17 -21.82 -14.13
CA SER A 387 4.94 -23.24 -13.99
C SER A 387 4.14 -23.74 -15.20
N LYS A 388 4.58 -24.88 -15.75
CA LYS A 388 3.89 -25.61 -16.83
C LYS A 388 3.33 -26.96 -16.38
N ASN A 389 3.34 -27.23 -15.08
CA ASN A 389 2.94 -28.50 -14.49
C ASN A 389 2.00 -28.32 -13.31
N GLU A 390 1.06 -27.37 -13.43
CA GLU A 390 0.03 -27.10 -12.43
C GLU A 390 0.63 -26.76 -11.06
N ALA A 391 1.58 -25.83 -11.00
CA ALA A 391 2.22 -25.36 -9.78
C ALA A 391 3.13 -26.37 -9.06
N ARG A 392 3.38 -27.56 -9.61
CA ARG A 392 4.21 -28.56 -8.91
C ARG A 392 5.67 -28.13 -8.78
N THR A 393 6.17 -27.45 -9.79
CA THR A 393 7.49 -26.81 -9.78
C THR A 393 7.41 -25.42 -10.40
N TRP A 394 8.37 -24.58 -10.04
CA TRP A 394 8.48 -23.20 -10.46
C TRP A 394 9.82 -22.95 -11.13
N ASP A 395 9.78 -22.39 -12.34
CA ASP A 395 10.93 -21.91 -13.09
C ASP A 395 11.05 -20.39 -12.89
N PRO A 396 12.10 -19.89 -12.19
CA PRO A 396 12.27 -18.46 -11.92
C PRO A 396 12.40 -17.63 -13.20
N LEU A 397 11.69 -16.48 -13.25
CA LEU A 397 11.87 -15.43 -14.25
C LEU A 397 12.58 -14.19 -13.69
N LEU A 398 12.33 -13.87 -12.41
CA LEU A 398 13.02 -12.83 -11.68
C LEU A 398 13.36 -13.40 -10.30
N VAL A 399 14.64 -13.55 -9.98
CA VAL A 399 15.07 -14.20 -8.73
C VAL A 399 15.04 -13.18 -7.58
N SER A 400 15.66 -12.02 -7.79
CA SER A 400 15.72 -10.93 -6.83
C SER A 400 15.31 -9.60 -7.48
N LEU A 401 14.79 -8.68 -6.68
CA LEU A 401 14.57 -7.30 -7.15
C LEU A 401 15.87 -6.54 -7.43
N SER A 402 17.00 -7.02 -6.92
CA SER A 402 18.33 -6.55 -7.31
C SER A 402 18.70 -6.94 -8.76
N ASP A 403 18.00 -7.90 -9.37
CA ASP A 403 18.24 -8.31 -10.77
C ASP A 403 17.51 -7.39 -11.77
N VAL A 404 16.75 -6.39 -11.30
CA VAL A 404 16.16 -5.37 -12.16
C VAL A 404 17.29 -4.47 -12.69
N GLU A 405 17.47 -4.41 -14.01
CA GLU A 405 18.66 -3.82 -14.63
C GLU A 405 18.75 -2.29 -14.45
N GLY A 406 17.61 -1.63 -14.23
CA GLY A 406 17.57 -0.18 -14.21
C GLY A 406 16.19 0.42 -14.46
N PRO A 407 16.12 1.75 -14.52
CA PRO A 407 14.95 2.44 -15.04
C PRO A 407 14.70 2.03 -16.51
N LEU A 408 13.43 2.05 -16.91
CA LEU A 408 12.98 1.91 -18.30
C LEU A 408 13.75 2.88 -19.22
N SER A 409 14.20 2.36 -20.36
CA SER A 409 14.93 3.16 -21.35
C SER A 409 13.96 4.04 -22.14
N CYS A 410 13.83 5.30 -21.72
CA CYS A 410 12.94 6.29 -22.33
C CYS A 410 13.71 7.46 -22.96
N PRO A 411 13.12 8.16 -23.95
CA PRO A 411 13.71 9.38 -24.49
C PRO A 411 13.98 10.42 -23.40
N SER A 412 15.11 11.11 -23.47
CA SER A 412 15.58 12.04 -22.42
C SER A 412 14.69 13.26 -22.19
N ASN A 413 13.80 13.57 -23.13
CA ASN A 413 12.83 14.66 -23.02
C ASN A 413 11.51 14.25 -22.33
N THR A 414 11.39 13.01 -21.86
CA THR A 414 10.20 12.55 -21.14
C THR A 414 10.29 12.90 -19.65
N PRO A 415 9.15 13.13 -18.97
CA PRO A 415 9.11 13.27 -17.51
C PRO A 415 9.73 12.07 -16.78
N TYR A 416 9.64 10.88 -17.37
CA TYR A 416 10.28 9.67 -16.89
C TYR A 416 11.78 9.86 -16.67
N ALA A 417 12.50 10.36 -17.68
CA ALA A 417 13.95 10.51 -17.63
C ALA A 417 14.39 11.48 -16.53
N SER A 418 13.61 12.53 -16.26
CA SER A 418 13.90 13.49 -15.20
C SER A 418 13.51 13.03 -13.79
N THR A 419 12.62 12.04 -13.66
CA THR A 419 12.06 11.62 -12.37
C THR A 419 12.57 10.24 -11.95
N CYS A 420 12.26 9.20 -12.73
CA CYS A 420 12.56 7.83 -12.34
C CYS A 420 14.05 7.51 -12.37
N ALA A 421 14.83 8.09 -13.30
CA ALA A 421 16.28 7.86 -13.32
C ALA A 421 16.99 8.40 -12.06
N LEU A 422 16.53 9.54 -11.52
CA LEU A 422 17.04 10.08 -10.25
C LEU A 422 16.56 9.25 -9.04
N ASN A 423 15.29 8.82 -9.05
CA ASN A 423 14.74 7.99 -7.98
C ASN A 423 15.37 6.58 -7.95
N TRP A 424 15.84 6.07 -9.08
CA TRP A 424 16.52 4.78 -9.14
C TRP A 424 17.79 4.76 -8.29
N GLU A 425 18.67 5.76 -8.49
CA GLU A 425 19.92 5.85 -7.74
C GLU A 425 19.69 6.20 -6.27
N ASN A 426 18.80 7.15 -5.98
CA ASN A 426 18.62 7.69 -4.62
C ASN A 426 17.68 6.88 -3.73
N ASN A 427 16.70 6.16 -4.31
CA ASN A 427 15.67 5.45 -3.54
C ASN A 427 15.72 3.94 -3.76
N TRP A 428 15.70 3.47 -5.01
CA TRP A 428 15.57 2.04 -5.30
C TRP A 428 16.81 1.26 -4.85
N LYS A 429 18.00 1.64 -5.34
CA LYS A 429 19.27 1.01 -4.95
C LYS A 429 19.51 1.12 -3.44
N CYS A 430 19.32 2.30 -2.86
CA CYS A 430 19.48 2.49 -1.42
C CYS A 430 18.59 1.56 -0.57
N LYS A 431 17.35 1.28 -1.02
CA LYS A 431 16.41 0.44 -0.26
C LYS A 431 16.70 -1.06 -0.38
N LEU A 432 17.17 -1.52 -1.54
CA LEU A 432 17.42 -2.95 -1.78
C LEU A 432 18.84 -3.39 -1.39
N GLU A 433 19.83 -2.58 -1.72
CA GLU A 433 21.24 -2.94 -1.58
C GLU A 433 21.86 -2.34 -0.32
N GLY A 434 21.18 -1.37 0.29
CA GLY A 434 21.71 -0.55 1.36
C GLY A 434 22.65 0.50 0.77
N CYS A 435 22.40 1.77 1.07
CA CYS A 435 23.40 2.79 0.78
C CYS A 435 24.45 2.78 1.89
N ASP A 436 25.73 2.66 1.53
CA ASP A 436 26.74 3.35 2.31
C ASP A 436 26.30 4.81 2.26
N ALA A 437 25.81 5.33 3.38
CA ALA A 437 25.68 6.76 3.56
C ALA A 437 27.11 7.30 3.47
N GLY A 438 27.58 7.51 2.24
CA GLY A 438 28.79 8.21 1.95
C GLY A 438 28.60 9.54 2.62
N VAL A 439 29.22 9.70 3.78
CA VAL A 439 29.63 11.00 4.25
C VAL A 439 30.40 11.53 3.07
N SER A 440 29.77 12.40 2.29
CA SER A 440 30.50 13.29 1.42
C SER A 440 31.42 14.03 2.37
N GLY A 441 32.64 13.50 2.53
CA GLY A 441 33.77 14.18 3.10
C GLY A 441 34.04 15.34 2.17
N GLY A 442 33.21 16.37 2.26
CA GLY A 442 33.63 17.72 1.98
C GLY A 442 34.73 17.97 2.98
N ASP A 443 35.96 17.69 2.56
CA ASP A 443 37.17 18.06 3.24
C ASP A 443 36.98 19.55 3.57
N ALA A 444 36.85 19.86 4.86
CA ALA A 444 36.80 21.23 5.32
C ALA A 444 38.20 21.81 5.11
N GLY A 445 38.50 22.15 3.85
CA GLY A 445 39.70 22.83 3.45
C GLY A 445 39.85 24.05 4.34
N THR A 446 40.92 24.05 5.12
CA THR A 446 41.31 25.15 5.99
C THR A 446 41.28 26.45 5.17
N PRO A 447 40.55 27.49 5.61
CA PRO A 447 40.55 28.76 4.89
C PRO A 447 41.98 29.32 4.86
N SER A 448 42.52 29.53 3.67
CA SER A 448 43.79 30.21 3.47
C SER A 448 43.68 31.64 4.00
N ALA A 449 44.66 32.06 4.81
CA ALA A 449 44.68 33.38 5.41
C ALA A 449 44.61 34.50 4.36
N PRO A 450 43.77 35.55 4.53
CA PRO A 450 43.76 36.67 3.63
C PRO A 450 45.01 37.57 3.82
N PRO A 451 45.52 38.21 2.74
CA PRO A 451 46.69 39.07 2.84
C PRO A 451 46.35 40.36 3.59
N ALA A 452 47.29 40.80 4.42
CA ALA A 452 47.18 42.05 5.16
C ALA A 452 47.24 43.25 4.20
N ALA A 453 46.20 44.08 4.22
CA ALA A 453 46.24 45.45 3.70
C ALA A 453 45.55 46.35 4.74
N GLY A 454 46.30 47.37 5.18
CA GLY A 454 45.92 48.23 6.30
C GLY A 454 44.94 49.35 5.96
N GLY A 455 44.58 50.09 7.00
CA GLY A 455 44.22 51.50 6.89
C GLY A 455 42.73 51.84 6.93
N THR A 456 42.28 52.14 8.15
CA THR A 456 41.41 53.27 8.55
C THR A 456 39.91 53.31 8.20
N ASP A 457 39.16 53.56 9.29
CA ASP A 457 37.93 54.36 9.45
C ASP A 457 36.53 53.78 9.16
N GLY A 458 35.67 53.84 10.19
CA GLY A 458 34.25 54.18 10.02
C GLY A 458 33.21 53.23 10.61
N CYS A 459 32.53 53.66 11.66
CA CYS A 459 31.34 53.04 12.27
C CYS A 459 30.13 52.91 11.32
N SER A 460 29.26 51.91 11.52
CA SER A 460 27.92 52.12 12.13
C SER A 460 27.03 50.87 12.07
N CYS A 461 26.27 50.67 13.16
CA CYS A 461 25.12 49.76 13.24
C CYS A 461 23.88 50.41 12.61
N GLY A 462 23.03 49.60 11.98
CA GLY A 462 21.69 50.00 11.55
C GLY A 462 20.77 48.79 11.38
N VAL A 463 20.02 48.46 12.44
CA VAL A 463 18.85 47.59 12.40
C VAL A 463 17.66 48.42 11.90
N LEU A 464 16.96 47.94 10.88
CA LEU A 464 15.54 48.27 10.65
C LEU A 464 14.80 47.01 10.19
N GLY A 465 13.78 46.65 10.95
CA GLY A 465 12.88 45.53 10.69
C GLY A 465 11.71 45.89 9.77
N GLY A 466 11.06 44.85 9.27
CA GLY A 466 9.78 44.91 8.59
C GLY A 466 9.05 43.59 8.78
N LYS A 467 7.85 43.66 9.39
CA LYS A 467 7.02 42.54 9.84
C LYS A 467 6.24 41.90 8.69
N GLY A 468 6.05 40.58 8.74
CA GLY A 468 5.05 39.85 7.97
C GLY A 468 4.81 38.47 8.60
N THR A 469 3.68 38.31 9.27
CA THR A 469 3.26 37.18 10.12
C THR A 469 2.83 35.94 9.32
N ALA A 470 3.33 34.76 9.68
CA ALA A 470 2.65 33.48 9.50
C ALA A 470 2.77 32.68 10.81
N LEU A 471 1.67 32.60 11.55
CA LEU A 471 1.53 31.84 12.80
C LEU A 471 1.14 30.39 12.45
N SER A 472 2.09 29.46 12.59
CA SER A 472 1.80 28.03 12.68
C SER A 472 1.68 27.65 14.16
N LEU A 473 0.47 27.32 14.61
CA LEU A 473 0.19 26.71 15.90
C LEU A 473 0.78 25.31 15.96
N GLY A 474 1.74 25.09 16.86
CA GLY A 474 2.28 23.74 17.09
C GLY A 474 3.48 23.70 18.02
N ALA A 475 3.44 24.39 19.17
CA ALA A 475 4.49 24.26 20.19
C ALA A 475 4.07 24.78 21.58
N ILE A 476 2.99 24.29 22.17
CA ILE A 476 2.78 24.40 23.62
C ILE A 476 2.10 23.11 24.10
N VAL A 477 2.84 22.32 24.87
CA VAL A 477 2.44 21.52 26.05
C VAL A 477 3.51 20.43 26.21
N SER A 478 4.61 20.79 26.85
CA SER A 478 5.58 19.86 27.47
C SER A 478 6.49 20.65 28.42
N ALA A 479 5.91 21.38 29.36
CA ALA A 479 6.63 21.93 30.51
C ALA A 479 5.63 22.46 31.54
N LEU A 480 5.13 21.60 32.43
CA LEU A 480 4.67 21.96 33.77
C LEU A 480 4.53 20.66 34.57
N GLY A 481 5.69 20.13 34.96
CA GLY A 481 5.78 19.13 36.02
C GLY A 481 5.58 19.79 37.39
N LEU A 482 5.00 19.00 38.29
CA LEU A 482 5.28 18.98 39.73
C LEU A 482 5.70 20.31 40.37
N THR A 483 4.75 21.03 40.97
CA THR A 483 4.97 21.80 42.21
C THR A 483 3.66 22.41 42.70
N THR A 484 2.92 21.71 43.57
CA THR A 484 2.04 22.30 44.60
C THR A 484 1.52 21.20 45.54
N LEU A 485 2.44 20.50 46.19
CA LEU A 485 2.16 19.92 47.51
C LEU A 485 2.83 20.83 48.54
N VAL A 486 2.09 21.14 49.61
CA VAL A 486 2.49 21.91 50.81
C VAL A 486 2.24 23.42 50.76
N ALA A 487 0.97 23.83 50.96
CA ALA A 487 0.63 25.03 51.74
C ALA A 487 -0.77 24.94 52.39
N ARG A 488 -0.80 24.22 53.52
CA ARG A 488 -1.51 24.56 54.78
C ARG A 488 -2.96 25.12 54.77
N ARG A 489 -3.83 24.28 55.34
CA ARG A 489 -4.62 24.49 56.59
C ARG A 489 -5.75 25.55 56.63
N ARG A 490 -6.98 25.03 56.81
CA ARG A 490 -7.98 25.25 57.91
C ARG A 490 -9.39 25.66 57.46
N ARG A 491 -10.36 25.02 58.13
CA ARG A 491 -11.84 25.23 58.24
C ARG A 491 -12.66 24.47 57.18
N GLY A 492 -13.64 23.62 57.51
CA GLY A 492 -14.26 23.30 58.80
C GLY A 492 -15.25 22.12 58.68
N ARG A 493 -15.53 21.51 59.84
CA ARG A 493 -16.42 20.36 60.15
C ARG A 493 -17.89 20.56 59.77
N SER A 494 -18.56 19.45 59.43
CA SER A 494 -19.74 18.85 60.10
C SER A 494 -20.57 18.08 59.05
N ARG A 495 -21.17 16.92 59.31
CA ARG A 495 -21.17 15.97 60.42
C ARG A 495 -21.62 14.63 59.83
#